data_AF-A0A3D0YXL5-F1
#
_entry.id   AF-A0A3D0YXL5-F1
#
_cell.length_a   1.000
_cell.length_b   1.000
_cell.length_c   1.000
_cell.angle_alpha   90.00
_cell.angle_beta   90.00
_cell.angle_gamma   90.00
#
_symmetry.space_group_name_H-M   'P 1'
#
loop_
_entity.id
_entity.type
_entity.pdbx_description
1 polymer ?
#
loop_
_entity_poly.entity_id
_entity_poly.type
_entity_poly.pdbx_seq_one_letter_code
_entity_poly.pdbx_strand_id
1 'polypeptide(L)' 'MDIVVIADFEAPFLERIGILLELNDGIGLPLEPLGYTREEFRRMREEGNVFLQEVLDTGLVLHGKIR' A
#
# COMPACT_ATOMS: atom_id res chain seq x y z
N MET A 1 -3.14 -9.15 -7.91
CA MET A 1 -1.83 -9.09 -7.24
C MET A 1 -1.84 -7.87 -6.36
N ASP A 2 -1.54 -8.04 -5.08
CA ASP A 2 -1.67 -6.94 -4.13
C ASP A 2 -0.43 -6.06 -4.19
N ILE A 3 -0.64 -4.75 -4.20
CA ILE A 3 0.45 -3.79 -4.11
C ILE A 3 0.17 -2.79 -3.01
N VAL A 4 1.07 -2.73 -2.03
CA VAL A 4 0.97 -1.80 -0.91
C VAL A 4 1.87 -0.61 -1.19
N VAL A 5 1.29 0.59 -1.20
CA VAL A 5 2.00 1.84 -1.40
C VAL A 5 1.93 2.65 -0.11
N ILE A 6 3.09 3.03 0.42
CA ILE A 6 3.21 3.88 1.60
C ILE A 6 3.72 5.24 1.15
N ALA A 7 2.87 6.27 1.22
CA ALA A 7 3.19 7.62 0.75
C ALA A 7 2.44 8.68 1.56
N ASP A 8 2.76 9.96 1.35
CA ASP A 8 2.11 11.08 2.03
C ASP A 8 0.76 11.41 1.35
N PHE A 9 -0.17 10.45 1.37
CA PHE A 9 -1.49 10.63 0.77
C PHE A 9 -2.32 11.67 1.52
N GLU A 10 -2.83 12.66 0.78
CA GLU A 10 -3.78 13.65 1.31
C GLU A 10 -5.25 13.21 1.10
N ALA A 11 -5.50 12.29 0.17
CA ALA A 11 -6.83 11.78 -0.14
C ALA A 11 -7.35 10.78 0.92
N PRO A 12 -8.67 10.63 1.08
CA PRO A 12 -9.29 9.54 1.85
C PRO A 12 -8.94 8.16 1.29
N PHE A 13 -8.92 7.13 2.16
CA PHE A 13 -8.44 5.79 1.81
C PHE A 13 -9.04 5.20 0.52
N LEU A 14 -10.36 5.24 0.36
CA LEU A 14 -11.03 4.67 -0.82
C LEU A 14 -10.65 5.40 -2.13
N GLU A 15 -10.44 6.71 -2.07
CA GLU A 15 -10.05 7.52 -3.23
C GLU A 15 -8.61 7.19 -3.68
N ARG A 16 -7.73 6.83 -2.73
CA ARG A 16 -6.35 6.41 -3.05
C ARG A 16 -6.33 5.17 -3.93
N ILE A 17 -7.26 4.24 -3.75
CA ILE A 17 -7.36 3.03 -4.59
C ILE A 17 -7.63 3.45 -6.05
N GLY A 18 -8.56 4.38 -6.27
CA GLY A 18 -8.84 4.94 -7.59
C GLY A 18 -7.61 5.60 -8.21
N ILE A 19 -6.94 6.49 -7.48
CA ILE A 19 -5.72 7.17 -7.93
C ILE A 19 -4.64 6.17 -8.34
N LEU A 20 -4.41 5.11 -7.54
CA LEU A 20 -3.40 4.10 -7.83
C LEU A 20 -3.79 3.23 -9.05
N LEU A 21 -5.08 2.96 -9.23
CA LEU A 21 -5.57 2.25 -10.42
C LEU A 21 -5.46 3.11 -11.69
N GLU A 22 -5.70 4.43 -11.61
CA GLU A 22 -5.50 5.36 -12.72
C GLU A 22 -4.03 5.40 -13.16
N LEU A 23 -3.07 5.30 -12.24
CA LEU A 23 -1.64 5.19 -12.60
C LEU A 23 -1.29 3.88 -13.33
N ASN A 24 -2.09 2.84 -13.10
CA ASN A 24 -1.96 1.56 -13.80
C ASN A 24 -2.75 1.54 -15.13
N ASP A 25 -3.50 2.59 -15.43
CA ASP A 25 -4.18 2.72 -16.71
C ASP A 25 -3.15 2.78 -17.85
N GLY A 26 -3.44 2.08 -18.94
CA GLY A 26 -2.51 1.88 -20.05
C GLY A 26 -1.42 0.81 -19.83
N ILE A 27 -1.13 0.40 -18.59
CA ILE A 27 -0.28 -0.78 -18.31
C ILE A 27 -1.15 -2.04 -18.24
N GLY A 28 -2.30 -1.96 -17.57
CA GLY A 28 -3.30 -3.04 -17.54
C GLY A 28 -2.92 -4.24 -16.68
N LEU A 29 -2.09 -4.04 -15.64
CA LEU A 29 -1.80 -5.11 -14.68
C LEU A 29 -3.01 -5.38 -13.79
N PRO A 30 -3.31 -6.65 -13.43
CA PRO A 30 -4.40 -6.99 -12.52
C PRO A 30 -3.97 -6.74 -11.06
N LEU A 31 -3.88 -5.46 -10.68
CA LEU A 31 -3.43 -5.01 -9.37
C LEU A 31 -4.60 -4.76 -8.41
N GLU A 32 -4.36 -5.05 -7.13
CA GLU A 32 -5.21 -4.67 -6.01
C GLU A 32 -4.40 -3.69 -5.14
N PRO A 33 -4.48 -2.37 -5.43
CA PRO A 33 -3.64 -1.40 -4.74
C PRO A 33 -4.23 -0.98 -3.40
N LEU A 34 -3.37 -0.90 -2.38
CA LEU A 34 -3.69 -0.39 -1.06
C LEU A 34 -2.74 0.77 -0.72
N GLY A 35 -3.31 1.96 -0.52
CA GLY A 35 -2.56 3.18 -0.23
C GLY A 35 -2.63 3.57 1.25
N TYR A 36 -1.51 3.51 1.95
CA TYR A 36 -1.40 3.91 3.36
C TYR A 36 -0.49 5.12 3.54
N THR A 37 -0.79 5.94 4.56
CA THR A 37 0.16 6.92 5.05
C THR A 37 1.21 6.26 5.95
N ARG A 38 2.33 6.96 6.19
CA ARG A 38 3.34 6.50 7.15
C ARG A 38 2.76 6.26 8.54
N GLU A 39 1.86 7.14 8.99
CA GLU A 39 1.24 7.03 10.30
C GLU A 39 0.27 5.84 10.38
N GLU A 40 -0.52 5.60 9.33
CA GLU A 40 -1.39 4.42 9.25
C GLU A 40 -0.58 3.13 9.28
N PHE A 41 0.51 3.06 8.50
CA PHE A 41 1.42 1.93 8.50
C PHE A 41 2.07 1.69 9.87
N ARG A 42 2.55 2.76 10.52
CA ARG A 42 3.14 2.70 11.87
C ARG A 42 2.13 2.16 12.88
N ARG A 43 0.89 2.67 12.85
CA ARG A 43 -0.18 2.23 13.74
C ARG A 43 -0.54 0.75 13.50
N MET A 44 -0.71 0.34 12.24
CA MET A 44 -0.99 -1.07 11.90
C MET A 44 0.12 -2.00 12.40
N ARG A 45 1.37 -1.56 12.35
CA ARG A 45 2.52 -2.32 12.87
C ARG A 45 2.46 -2.45 14.39
N GLU A 46 2.16 -1.36 15.08
CA GLU A 46 2.02 -1.33 16.55
C GLU A 46 0.82 -2.16 17.04
N GLU A 47 -0.26 -2.18 16.29
CA GLU A 47 -1.48 -2.95 16.59
C GLU A 47 -1.36 -4.44 16.22
N GLY A 48 -0.24 -4.87 15.61
CA GLY A 48 -0.05 -6.26 15.19
C GLY A 48 -1.03 -6.67 14.08
N ASN A 49 -1.36 -5.75 13.18
CA ASN A 49 -2.29 -6.00 12.09
C ASN A 49 -1.85 -7.20 11.23
N VAL A 50 -2.70 -8.23 11.13
CA VAL A 50 -2.38 -9.50 10.47
C VAL A 50 -2.00 -9.32 9.00
N PHE A 51 -2.73 -8.48 8.27
CA PHE A 51 -2.43 -8.20 6.86
C PHE A 51 -1.05 -7.56 6.71
N LEU A 52 -0.72 -6.58 7.57
CA LEU A 52 0.60 -5.97 7.52
C LEU A 52 1.73 -6.95 7.86
N GLN A 53 1.51 -7.86 8.82
CA GLN A 53 2.51 -8.89 9.13
C GLN A 53 2.78 -9.77 7.89
N GLU A 54 1.74 -10.22 7.18
CA GLU A 54 1.90 -11.01 5.95
C GLU A 54 2.67 -10.25 4.87
N VAL A 55 2.38 -8.95 4.67
CA VAL A 55 3.11 -8.09 3.73
C VAL A 55 4.58 -7.94 4.13
N LEU A 56 4.89 -7.82 5.42
CA LEU A 56 6.26 -7.71 5.91
C LEU A 56 7.04 -9.03 5.77
N ASP A 57 6.37 -10.16 5.97
CA ASP A 57 6.98 -11.48 5.94
C ASP A 57 7.20 -12.00 4.51
N THR A 58 6.28 -11.69 3.59
CA THR A 58 6.25 -12.29 2.24
C THR A 58 6.45 -11.29 1.11
N GLY A 59 6.29 -9.99 1.39
CA GLY A 59 6.32 -8.94 0.38
C GLY A 59 7.71 -8.70 -0.20
N LEU A 60 7.75 -8.33 -1.48
CA LEU A 60 8.95 -7.88 -2.16
C LEU A 60 9.00 -6.35 -2.20
N VAL A 61 10.07 -5.75 -1.68
CA VAL A 61 10.27 -4.30 -1.78
C VAL A 61 10.62 -3.92 -3.21
N LEU A 62 9.67 -3.28 -3.90
CA LEU A 62 9.86 -2.79 -5.27
C LEU A 62 10.55 -1.41 -5.31
N HIS A 63 10.32 -0.57 -4.29
CA HIS A 63 10.90 0.76 -4.20
C HIS A 63 11.05 1.21 -2.74
N GLY A 64 12.09 2.01 -2.45
CA GLY A 64 12.33 2.56 -1.12
C GLY A 64 12.91 1.55 -0.12
N LYS A 65 12.64 1.78 1.17
CA LYS A 65 13.07 0.90 2.28
C LYS A 65 11.96 0.82 3.31
N ILE A 66 11.75 -0.38 3.85
CA ILE A 66 10.92 -0.62 5.03
C ILE A 66 11.84 -0.42 6.24
N ARG A 67 11.64 0.66 7.00
CA ARG A 67 12.33 0.95 8.27
C ARG A 67 11.28 1.38 9.28
#